data_AF-A0A7J4HX30-F1
#
_entry.id   AF-A0A7J4HX30-F1
#
_cell.length_a   1.000
_cell.length_b   1.000
_cell.length_c   1.000
_cell.angle_alpha   90.00
_cell.angle_beta   90.00
_cell.angle_gamma   90.00
#
_symmetry.space_group_name_H-M   'P 1'
#
loop_
_entity.id
_entity.type
_entity.pdbx_description
1 polymer ?
#
loop_
_entity_poly.entity_id
_entity_poly.type
_entity_poly.pdbx_seq_one_letter_code
_entity_poly.pdbx_strand_id
1 'polypeptide(L)'
;MSWDDLVKEAEEMTKRAREEWKEHKAGKLTKEEEEDAIGTRFFHDKNITKEEQIKIRPEEAYIISTLETNAANSRGWALYYGGNFDEHVEDVKKLKLAKEFYEKLEKSASEEEREMMKKQIKSLAGGLVPADAELPTKIIDLQIQQLERQMKQAMEAASAQASQAAEARETIRHVQSAETYALNEAYDSYAQAAISTMMHSDKLQQEGKLKKPLFIAMENLFPESYGAHPDELMKLVQGSRDRMIQMLKNQGMREEEARKKSVAHINTTLDTGHLNMWRKYWIGDKDKTMKENNEEFDKWMLTKIGEMAKKKMIGHVHIDDNYGYHDDHLAPGEGNTPIVNMIRVLKQNGYDQEMIVEPGADYTTDNSGFHSVMKTWRLFGSPVYGAGSGVSSRRRKSWSDVGYGFFGQNEPPYFVFGAYSPSEEWTLWSGVPLE
;
A
#
# COMPACT_ATOMS: atom_id res chain seq x y z
N MET A 1 -6.75 25.61 -6.15
CA MET A 1 -7.10 24.40 -5.41
C MET A 1 -5.96 24.11 -4.46
N SER A 2 -6.24 24.14 -3.17
CA SER A 2 -5.30 23.79 -2.10
C SER A 2 -5.40 22.29 -1.75
N TRP A 3 -4.46 21.78 -0.95
CA TRP A 3 -4.54 20.40 -0.45
C TRP A 3 -5.80 20.17 0.39
N ASP A 4 -6.20 21.15 1.20
CA ASP A 4 -7.42 21.06 2.02
C ASP A 4 -8.69 20.96 1.17
N ASP A 5 -8.70 21.59 -0.01
CA ASP A 5 -9.82 21.45 -0.96
C ASP A 5 -9.89 20.02 -1.50
N LEU A 6 -8.74 19.40 -1.82
CA LEU A 6 -8.68 18.00 -2.26
C LEU A 6 -9.09 17.01 -1.18
N VAL A 7 -8.74 17.29 0.08
CA VAL A 7 -9.16 16.47 1.22
C VAL A 7 -10.69 16.50 1.35
N LYS A 8 -11.31 17.68 1.27
CA LYS A 8 -12.77 17.82 1.31
C LYS A 8 -13.45 17.13 0.14
N GLU A 9 -12.94 17.32 -1.08
CA GLU A 9 -13.45 16.64 -2.27
C GLU A 9 -13.39 15.12 -2.10
N ALA A 10 -12.28 14.59 -1.60
CA ALA A 10 -12.14 13.16 -1.35
C ALA A 10 -13.09 12.63 -0.27
N GLU A 11 -13.37 13.42 0.77
CA GLU A 11 -14.36 13.08 1.79
C GLU A 11 -15.79 13.04 1.22
N GLU A 12 -16.16 14.03 0.40
CA GLU A 12 -17.45 14.08 -0.27
C GLU A 12 -17.62 12.92 -1.26
N MET A 13 -16.61 12.67 -2.10
CA MET A 13 -16.60 11.52 -3.00
C MET A 13 -16.65 10.19 -2.24
N THR A 14 -15.94 10.08 -1.12
CA THR A 14 -16.00 8.89 -0.25
C THR A 14 -17.41 8.65 0.26
N LYS A 15 -18.09 9.71 0.72
CA LYS A 15 -19.47 9.62 1.20
C LYS A 15 -20.42 9.18 0.08
N ARG A 16 -20.31 9.79 -1.10
CA ARG A 16 -21.09 9.41 -2.30
C ARG A 16 -20.85 7.94 -2.68
N ALA A 17 -19.60 7.50 -2.78
CA ALA A 17 -19.25 6.12 -3.11
C ALA A 17 -19.80 5.11 -2.09
N ARG A 18 -19.85 5.48 -0.80
CA ARG A 18 -20.46 4.66 0.26
C ARG A 18 -21.98 4.55 0.11
N GLU A 19 -22.65 5.65 -0.21
CA GLU A 19 -24.09 5.68 -0.48
C GLU A 19 -24.42 4.82 -1.71
N GLU A 20 -23.71 5.02 -2.82
CA GLU A 20 -23.83 4.23 -4.05
C GLU A 20 -23.60 2.72 -3.76
N TRP A 21 -22.59 2.36 -2.96
CA TRP A 21 -22.33 0.97 -2.59
C TRP A 21 -23.47 0.36 -1.76
N LYS A 22 -24.08 1.12 -0.85
CA LYS A 22 -25.27 0.65 -0.11
C LYS A 22 -26.43 0.38 -1.04
N GLU A 23 -26.67 1.27 -1.98
CA GLU A 23 -27.76 1.15 -2.95
C GLU A 23 -27.55 -0.05 -3.88
N HIS A 24 -26.30 -0.25 -4.36
CA HIS A 24 -25.90 -1.45 -5.10
C HIS A 24 -26.16 -2.72 -4.30
N LYS A 25 -25.69 -2.80 -3.03
CA LYS A 25 -25.93 -3.98 -2.17
C LYS A 25 -27.41 -4.21 -1.88
N ALA A 26 -28.23 -3.16 -1.89
CA ALA A 26 -29.68 -3.25 -1.73
C ALA A 26 -30.42 -3.60 -3.05
N GLY A 27 -29.71 -3.69 -4.18
CA GLY A 27 -30.30 -3.93 -5.50
C GLY A 27 -31.19 -2.77 -5.97
N LYS A 28 -30.89 -1.54 -5.53
CA LYS A 28 -31.68 -0.34 -5.85
C LYS A 28 -31.20 0.38 -7.10
N LEU A 29 -29.94 0.19 -7.49
CA LEU A 29 -29.38 0.80 -8.68
C LEU A 29 -29.80 0.01 -9.93
N THR A 30 -30.16 0.73 -10.97
CA THR A 30 -30.25 0.20 -12.33
C THR A 30 -28.85 -0.06 -12.88
N LYS A 31 -28.73 -0.86 -13.96
CA LYS A 31 -27.43 -1.12 -14.59
C LYS A 31 -26.73 0.16 -15.07
N GLU A 32 -27.50 1.12 -15.58
CA GLU A 32 -26.97 2.40 -16.05
C GLU A 32 -26.45 3.24 -14.88
N GLU A 33 -27.17 3.28 -13.76
CA GLU A 33 -26.70 3.95 -12.54
C GLU A 33 -25.48 3.24 -11.94
N GLU A 34 -25.42 1.91 -12.00
CA GLU A 34 -24.24 1.15 -11.56
C GLU A 34 -23.00 1.46 -12.40
N GLU A 35 -23.18 1.66 -13.70
CA GLU A 35 -22.13 2.00 -14.65
C GLU A 35 -21.64 3.44 -14.49
N ASP A 36 -22.51 4.36 -14.08
CA ASP A 36 -22.20 5.78 -13.91
C ASP A 36 -21.76 6.17 -12.49
N ALA A 37 -21.89 5.26 -11.52
CA ALA A 37 -21.46 5.49 -10.14
C ALA A 37 -19.92 5.67 -10.03
N ILE A 38 -19.45 6.53 -9.11
CA ILE A 38 -18.01 6.55 -8.75
C ILE A 38 -17.66 5.25 -8.02
N GLY A 39 -18.62 4.73 -7.25
CA GLY A 39 -18.46 3.57 -6.41
C GLY A 39 -18.36 2.24 -7.16
N THR A 40 -18.51 2.21 -8.49
CA THR A 40 -18.50 0.97 -9.29
C THR A 40 -17.28 0.09 -8.99
N ARG A 41 -16.11 0.71 -8.81
CA ARG A 41 -14.86 0.01 -8.46
C ARG A 41 -14.95 -0.81 -7.16
N PHE A 42 -15.83 -0.40 -6.26
CA PHE A 42 -16.06 -1.05 -4.96
C PHE A 42 -17.22 -2.06 -4.98
N PHE A 43 -18.10 -2.01 -5.98
CA PHE A 43 -19.29 -2.88 -6.05
C PHE A 43 -18.90 -4.35 -6.20
N HIS A 44 -17.92 -4.58 -7.08
CA HIS A 44 -17.45 -5.91 -7.45
C HIS A 44 -16.19 -6.34 -6.70
N ASP A 45 -15.61 -5.45 -5.89
CA ASP A 45 -14.49 -5.81 -5.04
C ASP A 45 -14.97 -6.72 -3.88
N LYS A 46 -14.66 -8.01 -4.01
CA LYS A 46 -14.99 -9.03 -3.00
C LYS A 46 -14.33 -8.77 -1.64
N ASN A 47 -13.31 -7.90 -1.59
CA ASN A 47 -12.63 -7.52 -0.34
C ASN A 47 -13.41 -6.48 0.46
N ILE A 48 -14.33 -5.76 -0.19
CA ILE A 48 -15.14 -4.73 0.47
C ILE A 48 -16.40 -5.39 1.00
N THR A 49 -16.36 -5.66 2.30
CA THR A 49 -17.46 -6.28 3.05
C THR A 49 -18.21 -5.28 3.92
N LYS A 50 -17.58 -4.13 4.21
CA LYS A 50 -18.13 -3.06 5.03
C LYS A 50 -17.91 -1.71 4.40
N GLU A 51 -18.84 -0.80 4.65
CA GLU A 51 -18.82 0.58 4.15
C GLU A 51 -17.55 1.34 4.56
N GLU A 52 -17.03 1.10 5.78
CA GLU A 52 -15.89 1.85 6.30
C GLU A 52 -14.59 1.55 5.53
N GLN A 53 -14.56 0.47 4.76
CA GLN A 53 -13.44 0.11 3.88
C GLN A 53 -13.41 0.97 2.61
N ILE A 54 -14.52 1.63 2.27
CA ILE A 54 -14.60 2.51 1.11
C ILE A 54 -14.00 3.85 1.49
N LYS A 55 -12.92 4.20 0.79
CA LYS A 55 -12.21 5.47 0.92
C LYS A 55 -11.68 5.88 -0.46
N ILE A 56 -11.92 7.14 -0.80
CA ILE A 56 -11.29 7.83 -1.91
C ILE A 56 -10.24 8.76 -1.32
N ARG A 57 -9.05 8.76 -1.89
CA ARG A 57 -7.93 9.59 -1.41
C ARG A 57 -7.87 10.93 -2.15
N PRO A 58 -7.26 11.97 -1.57
CA PRO A 58 -7.14 13.29 -2.20
C PRO A 58 -6.57 13.24 -3.63
N GLU A 59 -5.54 12.43 -3.85
CA GLU A 59 -4.92 12.24 -5.17
C GLU A 59 -5.84 11.50 -6.16
N GLU A 60 -6.66 10.56 -5.68
CA GLU A 60 -7.65 9.88 -6.51
C GLU A 60 -8.78 10.83 -6.87
N ALA A 61 -9.27 11.60 -5.89
CA ALA A 61 -10.34 12.58 -6.07
C ALA A 61 -9.96 13.62 -7.12
N TYR A 62 -8.74 14.16 -7.07
CA TYR A 62 -8.25 15.10 -8.08
C TYR A 62 -8.35 14.56 -9.52
N ILE A 63 -7.89 13.32 -9.72
CA ILE A 63 -7.94 12.65 -11.03
C ILE A 63 -9.39 12.37 -11.44
N ILE A 64 -10.22 11.88 -10.50
CA ILE A 64 -11.63 11.61 -10.75
C ILE A 64 -12.37 12.89 -11.15
N SER A 65 -12.26 14.00 -10.40
CA SER A 65 -12.94 15.27 -10.73
C SER A 65 -12.50 15.80 -12.10
N THR A 66 -11.21 15.65 -12.43
CA THR A 66 -10.67 16.04 -13.74
C THR A 66 -11.30 15.21 -14.87
N LEU A 67 -11.37 13.89 -14.70
CA LEU A 67 -11.97 12.99 -15.68
C LEU A 67 -13.49 13.17 -15.77
N GLU A 68 -14.19 13.45 -14.66
CA GLU A 68 -15.63 13.75 -14.64
C GLU A 68 -15.92 15.02 -15.46
N THR A 69 -15.08 16.05 -15.28
CA THR A 69 -15.16 17.30 -16.04
C THR A 69 -14.92 17.04 -17.54
N ASN A 70 -13.91 16.25 -17.89
CA ASN A 70 -13.64 15.87 -19.28
C ASN A 70 -14.80 15.08 -19.88
N ALA A 71 -15.34 14.09 -19.16
CA ALA A 71 -16.47 13.30 -19.60
C ALA A 71 -17.73 14.16 -19.79
N ALA A 72 -17.98 15.13 -18.91
CA ALA A 72 -19.08 16.07 -19.04
C ALA A 72 -18.92 16.97 -20.27
N ASN A 73 -17.73 17.54 -20.47
CA ASN A 73 -17.41 18.37 -21.64
C ASN A 73 -17.56 17.60 -22.95
N SER A 74 -17.01 16.38 -23.04
CA SER A 74 -17.14 15.53 -24.22
C SER A 74 -18.58 15.12 -24.48
N ARG A 75 -19.39 14.83 -23.46
CA ARG A 75 -20.85 14.61 -23.64
C ARG A 75 -21.54 15.87 -24.18
N GLY A 76 -21.22 17.04 -23.64
CA GLY A 76 -21.74 18.32 -24.13
C GLY A 76 -21.42 18.53 -25.62
N TRP A 77 -20.18 18.25 -26.04
CA TRP A 77 -19.79 18.33 -27.44
C TRP A 77 -20.44 17.26 -28.32
N ALA A 78 -20.61 16.04 -27.82
CA ALA A 78 -21.31 14.98 -28.55
C ALA A 78 -22.75 15.39 -28.86
N LEU A 79 -23.45 15.96 -27.86
CA LEU A 79 -24.79 16.50 -28.03
C LEU A 79 -24.81 17.71 -28.97
N TYR A 80 -23.83 18.61 -28.86
CA TYR A 80 -23.73 19.77 -29.75
C TYR A 80 -23.55 19.36 -31.22
N TYR A 81 -22.63 18.42 -31.51
CA TYR A 81 -22.41 17.94 -32.88
C TYR A 81 -23.59 17.11 -33.40
N GLY A 82 -24.28 16.38 -32.53
CA GLY A 82 -25.46 15.60 -32.89
C GLY A 82 -26.75 16.42 -33.02
N GLY A 83 -26.82 17.63 -32.44
CA GLY A 83 -28.06 18.37 -32.24
C GLY A 83 -28.85 18.71 -33.51
N ASN A 84 -28.17 18.93 -34.64
CA ASN A 84 -28.81 19.24 -35.92
C ASN A 84 -28.93 18.03 -36.86
N PHE A 85 -28.55 16.83 -36.40
CA PHE A 85 -28.53 15.65 -37.26
C PHE A 85 -29.92 15.31 -37.80
N ASP A 86 -30.94 15.32 -36.95
CA ASP A 86 -32.32 15.02 -37.34
C ASP A 86 -32.88 16.06 -38.32
N GLU A 87 -32.54 17.33 -38.13
CA GLU A 87 -32.92 18.40 -39.06
C GLU A 87 -32.30 18.17 -40.45
N HIS A 88 -31.00 17.84 -40.50
CA HIS A 88 -30.35 17.50 -41.76
C HIS A 88 -30.94 16.26 -42.43
N VAL A 89 -31.30 15.22 -41.66
CA VAL A 89 -32.00 14.03 -42.18
C VAL A 89 -33.32 14.43 -42.84
N GLU A 90 -34.13 15.24 -42.17
CA GLU A 90 -35.42 15.70 -42.69
C GLU A 90 -35.27 16.60 -43.92
N ASP A 91 -34.28 17.49 -43.93
CA ASP A 91 -34.02 18.35 -45.08
C ASP A 91 -33.50 17.58 -46.29
N VAL A 92 -32.64 16.58 -46.08
CA VAL A 92 -32.24 15.65 -47.16
C VAL A 92 -33.45 14.90 -47.72
N LYS A 93 -34.39 14.44 -46.87
CA LYS A 93 -35.63 13.81 -47.34
C LYS A 93 -36.47 14.77 -48.19
N LYS A 94 -36.68 16.00 -47.74
CA LYS A 94 -37.42 17.04 -48.50
C LYS A 94 -36.74 17.35 -49.83
N LEU A 95 -35.41 17.50 -49.83
CA LEU A 95 -34.64 17.77 -51.04
C LEU A 95 -34.68 16.60 -52.02
N LYS A 96 -34.66 15.36 -51.55
CA LYS A 96 -34.84 14.17 -52.40
C LYS A 96 -36.21 14.16 -53.09
N LEU A 97 -37.28 14.49 -52.35
CA LEU A 97 -38.62 14.65 -52.95
C LEU A 97 -38.68 15.80 -53.96
N ALA A 98 -38.07 16.95 -53.64
CA ALA A 98 -37.99 18.09 -54.54
C ALA A 98 -37.22 17.74 -55.82
N LYS A 99 -36.10 17.01 -55.70
CA LYS A 99 -35.31 16.53 -56.83
C LYS A 99 -36.16 15.68 -57.78
N GLU A 100 -36.89 14.70 -57.27
CA GLU A 100 -37.76 13.84 -58.09
C GLU A 100 -38.83 14.64 -58.85
N PHE A 101 -39.38 15.68 -58.23
CA PHE A 101 -40.33 16.59 -58.86
C PHE A 101 -39.69 17.39 -60.01
N TYR A 102 -38.55 18.05 -59.74
CA TYR A 102 -37.84 18.84 -60.75
C TYR A 102 -37.26 17.99 -61.87
N GLU A 103 -36.80 16.77 -61.60
CA GLU A 103 -36.36 15.84 -62.66
C GLU A 103 -37.48 15.51 -63.65
N LYS A 104 -38.72 15.33 -63.17
CA LYS A 104 -39.88 15.09 -64.05
C LYS A 104 -40.18 16.32 -64.90
N LEU A 105 -40.19 17.51 -64.29
CA LEU A 105 -40.41 18.78 -65.00
C LEU A 105 -39.35 19.05 -66.05
N GLU A 106 -38.07 18.92 -65.69
CA GLU A 106 -36.94 19.15 -66.60
C GLU A 106 -36.99 18.20 -67.80
N LYS A 107 -37.38 16.93 -67.60
CA LYS A 107 -37.55 15.94 -68.69
C LYS A 107 -38.66 16.31 -69.67
N SER A 108 -39.75 16.93 -69.19
CA SER A 108 -40.89 17.34 -70.03
C SER A 108 -40.78 18.76 -70.60
N ALA A 109 -39.87 19.59 -70.07
CA ALA A 109 -39.77 21.01 -70.42
C ALA A 109 -39.01 21.25 -71.74
N SER A 110 -39.49 22.22 -72.50
CA SER A 110 -38.81 22.81 -73.67
C SER A 110 -37.56 23.60 -73.27
N GLU A 111 -36.72 23.96 -74.25
CA GLU A 111 -35.45 24.65 -74.01
C GLU A 111 -35.65 26.06 -73.40
N GLU A 112 -36.68 26.80 -73.84
CA GLU A 112 -37.04 28.09 -73.25
C GLU A 112 -37.52 27.97 -71.80
N GLU A 113 -38.30 26.93 -71.48
CA GLU A 113 -38.79 26.67 -70.12
C GLU A 113 -37.62 26.31 -69.19
N ARG A 114 -36.64 25.54 -69.67
CA ARG A 114 -35.41 25.24 -68.92
C ARG A 114 -34.59 26.50 -68.62
N GLU A 115 -34.47 27.41 -69.59
CA GLU A 115 -33.80 28.70 -69.37
C GLU A 115 -34.57 29.62 -68.40
N MET A 116 -35.90 29.57 -68.43
CA MET A 116 -36.73 30.30 -67.47
C MET A 116 -36.56 29.75 -66.05
N MET A 117 -36.50 28.43 -65.88
CA MET A 117 -36.23 27.78 -64.59
C MET A 117 -34.86 28.19 -64.02
N LYS A 118 -33.82 28.22 -64.85
CA LYS A 118 -32.48 28.74 -64.44
C LYS A 118 -32.54 30.19 -63.96
N LYS A 119 -33.30 31.05 -64.66
CA LYS A 119 -33.46 32.47 -64.28
C LYS A 119 -34.23 32.65 -62.97
N GLN A 120 -35.28 31.88 -62.74
CA GLN A 120 -36.06 31.94 -61.49
C GLN A 120 -35.24 31.54 -60.27
N ILE A 121 -34.41 30.50 -60.39
CA ILE A 121 -33.50 30.09 -59.32
C ILE A 121 -32.45 31.16 -59.02
N LYS A 122 -31.92 31.82 -60.05
CA LYS A 122 -30.96 32.92 -59.86
C LYS A 122 -31.56 34.08 -59.05
N SER A 123 -32.86 34.34 -59.23
CA SER A 123 -33.61 35.33 -58.44
C SER A 123 -33.82 34.90 -56.99
N LEU A 124 -34.07 33.61 -56.74
CA LEU A 124 -34.24 33.07 -55.39
C LEU A 124 -32.92 32.98 -54.61
N ALA A 125 -31.81 32.69 -55.29
CA ALA A 125 -30.47 32.58 -54.71
C ALA A 125 -29.73 33.93 -54.58
N GLY A 126 -30.43 35.07 -54.72
CA GLY A 126 -29.87 36.40 -54.45
C GLY A 126 -28.72 36.83 -55.38
N GLY A 127 -28.61 36.27 -56.59
CA GLY A 127 -27.56 36.65 -57.54
C GLY A 127 -26.14 36.12 -57.24
N LEU A 128 -25.97 35.26 -56.23
CA LEU A 128 -24.68 34.64 -55.88
C LEU A 128 -24.29 33.46 -56.80
N VAL A 129 -25.17 33.07 -57.72
CA VAL A 129 -24.92 31.97 -58.67
C VAL A 129 -24.26 32.53 -59.94
N PRO A 130 -23.10 31.99 -60.39
CA PRO A 130 -22.40 32.45 -61.57
C PRO A 130 -23.24 32.32 -62.87
N ALA A 131 -22.79 32.97 -63.95
CA ALA A 131 -23.58 33.16 -65.17
C ALA A 131 -23.89 31.86 -65.94
N ASP A 132 -23.20 30.77 -65.62
CA ASP A 132 -23.35 29.40 -66.12
C ASP A 132 -24.37 28.58 -65.31
N ALA A 133 -25.53 29.19 -65.02
CA ALA A 133 -26.55 28.66 -64.12
C ALA A 133 -26.92 27.20 -64.44
N GLU A 134 -26.68 26.33 -63.44
CA GLU A 134 -27.03 24.92 -63.49
C GLU A 134 -28.54 24.72 -63.34
N LEU A 135 -29.05 23.57 -63.81
CA LEU A 135 -30.46 23.21 -63.65
C LEU A 135 -30.83 23.00 -62.16
N PRO A 136 -32.09 23.24 -61.76
CA PRO A 136 -32.60 23.01 -60.40
C PRO A 136 -32.12 21.69 -59.78
N THR A 137 -32.21 20.60 -60.54
CA THR A 137 -31.79 19.26 -60.10
C THR A 137 -30.34 19.20 -59.65
N LYS A 138 -29.43 19.86 -60.36
CA LYS A 138 -27.99 19.87 -60.03
C LYS A 138 -27.70 20.68 -58.77
N ILE A 139 -28.43 21.77 -58.55
CA ILE A 139 -28.32 22.59 -57.33
C ILE A 139 -28.84 21.80 -56.11
N ILE A 140 -29.99 21.14 -56.27
CA ILE A 140 -30.55 20.26 -55.22
C ILE A 140 -29.57 19.12 -54.92
N ASP A 141 -28.92 18.54 -55.93
CA ASP A 141 -27.89 17.51 -55.72
C ASP A 141 -26.69 18.01 -54.92
N LEU A 142 -26.21 19.22 -55.22
CA LEU A 142 -25.12 19.82 -54.44
C LEU A 142 -25.53 20.08 -52.99
N GLN A 143 -26.77 20.51 -52.75
CA GLN A 143 -27.31 20.71 -51.40
C GLN A 143 -27.46 19.39 -50.64
N ILE A 144 -27.99 18.33 -51.30
CA ILE A 144 -28.06 16.99 -50.73
C ILE A 144 -26.65 16.50 -50.36
N GLN A 145 -25.69 16.61 -51.27
CA GLN A 145 -24.31 16.21 -51.00
C GLN A 145 -23.68 17.00 -49.86
N GLN A 146 -23.97 18.31 -49.75
CA GLN A 146 -23.48 19.14 -48.66
C GLN A 146 -24.06 18.70 -47.32
N LEU A 147 -25.38 18.50 -47.24
CA LEU A 147 -26.04 18.03 -46.03
C LEU A 147 -25.59 16.62 -45.65
N GLU A 148 -25.44 15.70 -46.62
CA GLU A 148 -24.91 14.36 -46.36
C GLU A 148 -23.47 14.40 -45.82
N ARG A 149 -22.62 15.31 -46.32
CA ARG A 149 -21.29 15.55 -45.74
C ARG A 149 -21.36 16.11 -44.32
N GLN A 150 -22.25 17.07 -44.07
CA GLN A 150 -22.45 17.65 -42.74
C GLN A 150 -22.98 16.61 -41.75
N MET A 151 -23.94 15.78 -42.15
CA MET A 151 -24.45 14.65 -41.36
C MET A 151 -23.34 13.66 -41.01
N LYS A 152 -22.50 13.29 -42.00
CA LYS A 152 -21.38 12.40 -41.77
C LYS A 152 -20.38 13.00 -40.78
N GLN A 153 -20.02 14.28 -40.97
CA GLN A 153 -19.12 14.99 -40.05
C GLN A 153 -19.71 15.10 -38.64
N ALA A 154 -21.00 15.44 -38.53
CA ALA A 154 -21.72 15.51 -37.26
C ALA A 154 -21.72 14.15 -36.54
N MET A 155 -22.03 13.08 -37.26
CA MET A 155 -22.03 11.72 -36.73
C MET A 155 -20.63 11.28 -36.27
N GLU A 156 -19.60 11.51 -37.08
CA GLU A 156 -18.21 11.18 -36.73
C GLU A 156 -17.72 11.99 -35.52
N ALA A 157 -18.00 13.29 -35.48
CA ALA A 157 -17.61 14.15 -34.36
C ALA A 157 -18.37 13.79 -33.07
N ALA A 158 -19.69 13.57 -33.17
CA ALA A 158 -20.50 13.16 -32.03
C ALA A 158 -20.07 11.80 -31.49
N SER A 159 -19.84 10.82 -32.37
CA SER A 159 -19.36 9.50 -31.97
C SER A 159 -17.98 9.56 -31.33
N ALA A 160 -17.06 10.37 -31.86
CA ALA A 160 -15.73 10.51 -31.28
C ALA A 160 -15.79 11.12 -29.87
N GLN A 161 -16.61 12.15 -29.68
CA GLN A 161 -16.81 12.78 -28.37
C GLN A 161 -17.52 11.86 -27.38
N ALA A 162 -18.52 11.10 -27.83
CA ALA A 162 -19.15 10.07 -27.01
C ALA A 162 -18.15 8.99 -26.56
N SER A 163 -17.28 8.53 -27.46
CA SER A 163 -16.21 7.58 -27.13
C SER A 163 -15.23 8.15 -26.10
N GLN A 164 -14.81 9.42 -26.24
CA GLN A 164 -13.94 10.08 -25.26
C GLN A 164 -14.59 10.16 -23.87
N ALA A 165 -15.89 10.48 -23.81
CA ALA A 165 -16.61 10.49 -22.55
C ALA A 165 -16.70 9.09 -21.91
N ALA A 166 -16.93 8.05 -22.72
CA ALA A 166 -16.95 6.67 -22.26
C ALA A 166 -15.58 6.20 -21.75
N GLU A 167 -14.49 6.55 -22.44
CA GLU A 167 -13.12 6.25 -22.02
C GLU A 167 -12.75 6.95 -20.72
N ALA A 168 -13.12 8.22 -20.55
CA ALA A 168 -12.89 8.96 -19.31
C ALA A 168 -13.65 8.31 -18.14
N ARG A 169 -14.89 7.87 -18.36
CA ARG A 169 -15.68 7.12 -17.36
C ARG A 169 -15.07 5.78 -17.02
N GLU A 170 -14.64 5.02 -18.02
CA GLU A 170 -13.96 3.75 -17.78
C GLU A 170 -12.67 3.96 -16.99
N THR A 171 -11.91 5.01 -17.32
CA THR A 171 -10.71 5.38 -16.56
C THR A 171 -11.05 5.68 -15.10
N ILE A 172 -12.10 6.47 -14.81
CA ILE A 172 -12.57 6.76 -13.45
C ILE A 172 -12.79 5.47 -12.64
N ARG A 173 -13.37 4.44 -13.25
CA ARG A 173 -13.64 3.14 -12.59
C ARG A 173 -12.37 2.42 -12.16
N HIS A 174 -11.22 2.69 -12.78
CA HIS A 174 -9.94 2.06 -12.47
C HIS A 174 -8.93 3.00 -11.82
N VAL A 175 -9.29 4.27 -11.55
CA VAL A 175 -8.42 5.17 -10.79
C VAL A 175 -8.22 4.56 -9.41
N GLN A 176 -6.97 4.44 -8.99
CA GLN A 176 -6.58 4.00 -7.66
C GLN A 176 -5.22 4.61 -7.32
N SER A 177 -5.01 4.99 -6.05
CA SER A 177 -3.72 5.50 -5.64
C SER A 177 -2.68 4.39 -5.56
N ALA A 178 -1.42 4.75 -5.77
CA ALA A 178 -0.30 3.83 -5.64
C ALA A 178 -0.28 3.15 -4.25
N GLU A 179 -0.62 3.87 -3.18
CA GLU A 179 -0.70 3.29 -1.84
C GLU A 179 -1.83 2.26 -1.73
N THR A 180 -3.03 2.57 -2.23
CA THR A 180 -4.16 1.63 -2.17
C THR A 180 -3.85 0.37 -2.98
N TYR A 181 -3.26 0.54 -4.18
CA TYR A 181 -2.87 -0.59 -5.03
C TYR A 181 -1.79 -1.45 -4.36
N ALA A 182 -0.69 -0.84 -3.90
CA ALA A 182 0.42 -1.53 -3.27
C ALA A 182 -0.01 -2.29 -2.00
N LEU A 183 -0.91 -1.70 -1.20
CA LEU A 183 -1.44 -2.36 -0.01
C LEU A 183 -2.32 -3.57 -0.36
N ASN A 184 -3.18 -3.46 -1.37
CA ASN A 184 -4.00 -4.59 -1.80
C ASN A 184 -3.12 -5.74 -2.31
N GLU A 185 -2.12 -5.45 -3.14
CA GLU A 185 -1.15 -6.44 -3.62
C GLU A 185 -0.35 -7.08 -2.47
N ALA A 186 0.02 -6.29 -1.46
CA ALA A 186 0.70 -6.81 -0.28
C ALA A 186 -0.21 -7.75 0.53
N TYR A 187 -1.47 -7.36 0.79
CA TYR A 187 -2.43 -8.19 1.51
C TYR A 187 -2.67 -9.52 0.79
N ASP A 188 -2.78 -9.48 -0.53
CA ASP A 188 -2.94 -10.65 -1.39
C ASP A 188 -1.72 -11.58 -1.31
N SER A 189 -0.53 -11.00 -1.45
CA SER A 189 0.73 -11.76 -1.44
C SER A 189 0.98 -12.44 -0.10
N TYR A 190 0.81 -11.72 1.02
CA TYR A 190 0.98 -12.30 2.35
C TYR A 190 -0.10 -13.33 2.68
N ALA A 191 -1.35 -13.11 2.26
CA ALA A 191 -2.41 -14.09 2.43
C ALA A 191 -2.11 -15.39 1.67
N GLN A 192 -1.65 -15.30 0.42
CA GLN A 192 -1.28 -16.49 -0.37
C GLN A 192 -0.08 -17.23 0.24
N ALA A 193 0.96 -16.49 0.66
CA ALA A 193 2.12 -17.06 1.35
C ALA A 193 1.72 -17.77 2.64
N ALA A 194 0.78 -17.21 3.40
CA ALA A 194 0.27 -17.81 4.62
C ALA A 194 -0.61 -19.03 4.37
N ILE A 195 -1.40 -19.07 3.30
CA ILE A 195 -2.16 -20.26 2.90
C ILE A 195 -1.20 -21.39 2.51
N SER A 196 -0.15 -21.08 1.74
CA SER A 196 0.89 -22.07 1.40
C SER A 196 1.57 -22.62 2.66
N THR A 197 1.97 -21.72 3.57
CA THR A 197 2.54 -22.07 4.88
C THR A 197 1.59 -22.91 5.73
N MET A 198 0.30 -22.57 5.74
CA MET A 198 -0.75 -23.32 6.44
C MET A 198 -0.85 -24.75 5.90
N MET A 199 -0.91 -24.93 4.57
CA MET A 199 -0.99 -26.25 3.96
C MET A 199 0.23 -27.10 4.30
N HIS A 200 1.43 -26.50 4.29
CA HIS A 200 2.65 -27.19 4.68
C HIS A 200 2.66 -27.56 6.17
N SER A 201 2.26 -26.62 7.02
CA SER A 201 2.10 -26.81 8.46
C SER A 201 1.15 -27.95 8.78
N ASP A 202 -0.03 -27.98 8.15
CA ASP A 202 -1.05 -29.00 8.38
C ASP A 202 -0.54 -30.39 7.97
N LYS A 203 0.20 -30.49 6.85
CA LYS A 203 0.85 -31.73 6.43
C LYS A 203 1.87 -32.22 7.47
N LEU A 204 2.76 -31.34 7.94
CA LEU A 204 3.79 -31.73 8.92
C LEU A 204 3.18 -32.09 10.28
N GLN A 205 2.07 -31.46 10.67
CA GLN A 205 1.34 -31.81 11.88
C GLN A 205 0.68 -33.19 11.78
N GLN A 206 0.09 -33.53 10.63
CA GLN A 206 -0.46 -34.87 10.37
C GLN A 206 0.62 -35.96 10.41
N GLU A 207 1.83 -35.65 9.95
CA GLU A 207 3.00 -36.54 10.03
C GLU A 207 3.63 -36.61 11.44
N GLY A 208 3.14 -35.83 12.41
CA GLY A 208 3.70 -35.75 13.77
C GLY A 208 5.07 -35.06 13.85
N LYS A 209 5.53 -34.42 12.76
CA LYS A 209 6.85 -33.76 12.67
C LYS A 209 6.84 -32.34 13.22
N LEU A 210 5.66 -31.75 13.38
CA LEU A 210 5.51 -30.37 13.79
C LEU A 210 4.51 -30.26 14.95
N LYS A 211 4.91 -29.58 16.03
CA LYS A 211 4.08 -29.37 17.22
C LYS A 211 3.32 -28.04 17.18
N LYS A 212 3.93 -26.99 16.62
CA LYS A 212 3.38 -25.63 16.52
C LYS A 212 3.20 -25.26 15.05
N PRO A 213 2.13 -24.55 14.67
CA PRO A 213 1.93 -24.19 13.27
C PRO A 213 3.06 -23.28 12.77
N LEU A 214 3.45 -23.47 11.50
CA LEU A 214 4.34 -22.52 10.82
C LEU A 214 3.56 -21.23 10.52
N PHE A 215 4.23 -20.08 10.47
CA PHE A 215 3.58 -18.82 10.10
C PHE A 215 4.54 -17.93 9.32
N ILE A 216 3.98 -17.01 8.56
CA ILE A 216 4.72 -15.90 7.96
C ILE A 216 4.78 -14.78 9.01
N ALA A 217 5.98 -14.23 9.23
CA ALA A 217 6.23 -13.13 10.14
C ALA A 217 6.70 -11.90 9.35
N MET A 218 5.95 -10.80 9.45
CA MET A 218 6.38 -9.50 8.91
C MET A 218 7.13 -8.73 9.98
N GLU A 219 8.32 -8.25 9.66
CA GLU A 219 9.20 -7.56 10.62
C GLU A 219 9.16 -6.05 10.44
N ASN A 220 9.14 -5.31 11.55
CA ASN A 220 9.41 -3.87 11.51
C ASN A 220 10.90 -3.66 11.28
N LEU A 221 11.28 -3.16 10.11
CA LEU A 221 12.68 -3.01 9.71
C LEU A 221 13.15 -1.55 9.85
N PHE A 222 13.32 -0.82 8.73
CA PHE A 222 13.80 0.55 8.75
C PHE A 222 12.66 1.57 8.68
N PRO A 223 12.66 2.64 9.50
CA PRO A 223 11.62 3.68 9.49
C PRO A 223 11.29 4.30 8.12
N GLU A 224 12.24 4.27 7.18
CA GLU A 224 12.10 4.76 5.82
C GLU A 224 11.27 3.83 4.91
N SER A 225 10.94 2.63 5.38
CA SER A 225 10.17 1.61 4.67
C SER A 225 8.76 1.45 5.24
N TYR A 226 7.77 1.25 4.37
CA TYR A 226 6.40 0.98 4.80
C TYR A 226 6.32 -0.31 5.61
N GLY A 227 5.60 -0.28 6.74
CA GLY A 227 5.48 -1.43 7.64
C GLY A 227 6.53 -1.46 8.75
N ALA A 228 7.46 -0.50 8.79
CA ALA A 228 8.34 -0.31 9.94
C ALA A 228 7.65 0.45 11.08
N HIS A 229 6.66 1.31 10.79
CA HIS A 229 5.87 1.94 11.83
C HIS A 229 4.85 0.95 12.40
N PRO A 230 4.67 0.84 13.73
CA PRO A 230 3.75 -0.13 14.33
C PRO A 230 2.32 -0.08 13.79
N ASP A 231 1.79 1.12 13.51
CA ASP A 231 0.44 1.26 12.95
C ASP A 231 0.32 0.73 11.51
N GLU A 232 1.36 0.91 10.70
CA GLU A 232 1.42 0.38 9.34
C GLU A 232 1.54 -1.14 9.36
N LEU A 233 2.39 -1.67 10.24
CA LEU A 233 2.55 -3.11 10.42
C LEU A 233 1.26 -3.77 10.90
N MET A 234 0.58 -3.18 11.89
CA MET A 234 -0.75 -3.64 12.34
C MET A 234 -1.78 -3.65 11.20
N LYS A 235 -1.78 -2.60 10.36
CA LYS A 235 -2.65 -2.51 9.19
C LYS A 235 -2.33 -3.60 8.16
N LEU A 236 -1.03 -3.84 7.91
CA LEU A 236 -0.55 -4.87 6.98
C LEU A 236 -0.95 -6.28 7.43
N VAL A 237 -0.75 -6.60 8.70
CA VAL A 237 -1.15 -7.89 9.31
C VAL A 237 -2.66 -8.06 9.25
N GLN A 238 -3.42 -7.05 9.66
CA GLN A 238 -4.87 -7.15 9.68
C GLN A 238 -5.45 -7.30 8.27
N GLY A 239 -4.99 -6.48 7.32
CA GLY A 239 -5.40 -6.57 5.91
C GLY A 239 -5.08 -7.94 5.30
N SER A 240 -3.88 -8.47 5.55
CA SER A 240 -3.48 -9.80 5.09
C SER A 240 -4.32 -10.92 5.73
N ARG A 241 -4.63 -10.81 7.03
CA ARG A 241 -5.52 -11.75 7.74
C ARG A 241 -6.93 -11.74 7.17
N ASP A 242 -7.48 -10.56 6.91
CA ASP A 242 -8.81 -10.42 6.33
C ASP A 242 -8.84 -10.98 4.90
N ARG A 243 -7.80 -10.75 4.12
CA ARG A 243 -7.67 -11.32 2.77
C ARG A 243 -7.57 -12.85 2.80
N MET A 244 -6.76 -13.41 3.70
CA MET A 244 -6.68 -14.86 3.91
C MET A 244 -8.03 -15.45 4.31
N ILE A 245 -8.78 -14.79 5.20
CA ILE A 245 -10.13 -15.22 5.59
C ILE A 245 -11.05 -15.29 4.37
N GLN A 246 -11.05 -14.28 3.50
CA GLN A 246 -11.88 -14.29 2.29
C GLN A 246 -11.48 -15.41 1.33
N MET A 247 -10.17 -15.61 1.09
CA MET A 247 -9.67 -16.67 0.23
C MET A 247 -10.11 -18.06 0.73
N LEU A 248 -10.00 -18.31 2.03
CA LEU A 248 -10.42 -19.58 2.65
C LEU A 248 -11.94 -19.77 2.61
N LYS A 249 -12.72 -18.71 2.84
CA LYS A 249 -14.19 -18.75 2.70
C LYS A 249 -14.62 -19.09 1.27
N ASN A 250 -13.94 -18.54 0.26
CA ASN A 250 -14.18 -18.87 -1.14
C ASN A 250 -13.84 -20.33 -1.46
N GLN A 251 -12.97 -20.97 -0.66
CA GLN A 251 -12.67 -22.41 -0.73
C GLN A 251 -13.62 -23.28 0.11
N GLY A 252 -14.67 -22.69 0.70
CA GLY A 252 -15.68 -23.41 1.49
C GLY A 252 -15.37 -23.51 2.99
N MET A 253 -14.30 -22.90 3.49
CA MET A 253 -13.99 -22.89 4.92
C MET A 253 -14.97 -21.99 5.69
N ARG A 254 -15.39 -22.44 6.88
CA ARG A 254 -16.23 -21.62 7.77
C ARG A 254 -15.46 -20.39 8.25
N GLU A 255 -16.15 -19.25 8.38
CA GLU A 255 -15.52 -17.98 8.77
C GLU A 255 -14.77 -18.05 10.10
N GLU A 256 -15.31 -18.73 11.11
CA GLU A 256 -14.66 -18.88 12.41
C GLU A 256 -13.35 -19.67 12.32
N GLU A 257 -13.33 -20.72 11.50
CA GLU A 257 -12.13 -21.52 11.25
C GLU A 257 -11.09 -20.74 10.45
N ALA A 258 -11.53 -20.04 9.39
CA ALA A 258 -10.68 -19.18 8.59
C ALA A 258 -10.02 -18.07 9.44
N ARG A 259 -10.77 -17.49 10.40
CA ARG A 259 -10.24 -16.50 11.34
C ARG A 259 -9.21 -17.10 12.30
N LYS A 260 -9.42 -18.33 12.78
CA LYS A 260 -8.43 -19.03 13.63
C LYS A 260 -7.15 -19.31 12.84
N LYS A 261 -7.27 -19.78 11.59
CA LYS A 261 -6.13 -20.05 10.70
C LYS A 261 -5.37 -18.77 10.34
N SER A 262 -6.04 -17.66 10.06
CA SER A 262 -5.35 -16.40 9.74
C SER A 262 -4.53 -15.85 10.91
N VAL A 263 -5.05 -15.94 12.14
CA VAL A 263 -4.28 -15.57 13.35
C VAL A 263 -3.10 -16.52 13.59
N ALA A 264 -3.24 -17.80 13.27
CA ALA A 264 -2.18 -18.79 13.47
C ALA A 264 -1.03 -18.67 12.45
N HIS A 265 -1.32 -18.22 11.22
CA HIS A 265 -0.38 -18.29 10.09
C HIS A 265 0.14 -16.92 9.59
N ILE A 266 -0.41 -15.81 10.07
CA ILE A 266 0.05 -14.44 9.73
C ILE A 266 0.31 -13.68 11.02
N ASN A 267 1.58 -13.41 11.30
CA ASN A 267 2.05 -12.70 12.48
C ASN A 267 3.12 -11.65 12.11
N THR A 268 3.64 -10.98 13.13
CA THR A 268 4.81 -10.11 13.06
C THR A 268 5.98 -10.69 13.82
N THR A 269 7.18 -10.35 13.35
CA THR A 269 8.37 -10.29 14.18
C THR A 269 8.44 -8.87 14.73
N LEU A 270 8.41 -8.72 16.05
CA LEU A 270 8.71 -7.44 16.69
C LEU A 270 10.22 -7.38 16.94
N ASP A 271 10.89 -6.49 16.24
CA ASP A 271 12.28 -6.15 16.53
C ASP A 271 12.35 -4.92 17.43
N THR A 272 13.15 -5.00 18.50
CA THR A 272 13.15 -3.98 19.55
C THR A 272 13.94 -2.74 19.19
N GLY A 273 15.11 -2.87 18.58
CA GLY A 273 15.91 -1.71 18.23
C GLY A 273 15.48 -1.09 16.90
N HIS A 274 14.99 -1.86 15.93
CA HIS A 274 14.32 -1.29 14.76
C HIS A 274 13.17 -0.35 15.18
N LEU A 275 12.41 -0.73 16.22
CA LEU A 275 11.38 0.16 16.77
C LEU A 275 12.00 1.40 17.45
N ASN A 276 13.11 1.24 18.18
CA ASN A 276 13.80 2.36 18.83
C ASN A 276 14.40 3.36 17.81
N MET A 277 14.70 2.94 16.56
CA MET A 277 15.15 3.85 15.50
C MET A 277 14.15 4.95 15.15
N TRP A 278 12.86 4.79 15.50
CA TRP A 278 11.88 5.87 15.37
C TRP A 278 12.18 7.09 16.24
N ARG A 279 13.05 6.95 17.25
CA ARG A 279 13.48 8.06 18.12
C ARG A 279 14.07 9.22 17.33
N LYS A 280 14.81 8.95 16.23
CA LYS A 280 15.39 10.01 15.37
C LYS A 280 14.35 10.91 14.69
N TYR A 281 13.09 10.46 14.56
CA TYR A 281 11.97 11.22 14.00
C TYR A 281 11.03 11.78 15.07
N TRP A 282 11.29 11.51 16.35
CA TRP A 282 10.44 11.97 17.44
C TRP A 282 10.59 13.48 17.62
N ILE A 283 9.51 14.22 17.31
CA ILE A 283 9.43 15.66 17.56
C ILE A 283 8.94 15.86 18.99
N GLY A 284 9.88 16.01 19.91
CA GLY A 284 9.59 16.29 21.32
C GLY A 284 8.92 17.66 21.53
N ASP A 285 8.27 17.80 22.68
CA ASP A 285 7.73 19.07 23.15
C ASP A 285 8.89 20.00 23.54
N LYS A 286 8.87 21.23 22.99
CA LYS A 286 9.92 22.24 23.24
C LYS A 286 9.92 22.74 24.67
N ASP A 287 8.80 22.61 25.38
CA ASP A 287 8.66 23.03 26.76
C ASP A 287 9.09 21.95 27.77
N LYS A 288 9.46 20.75 27.29
CA LYS A 288 9.91 19.62 28.11
C LYS A 288 11.42 19.43 28.04
N THR A 289 11.97 18.86 29.11
CA THR A 289 13.35 18.41 29.13
C THR A 289 13.57 17.23 28.19
N MET A 290 14.82 17.01 27.78
CA MET A 290 15.20 15.85 26.96
C MET A 290 14.80 14.52 27.62
N LYS A 291 14.90 14.43 28.95
CA LYS A 291 14.52 13.24 29.71
C LYS A 291 13.02 12.98 29.61
N GLU A 292 12.20 14.01 29.83
CA GLU A 292 10.74 13.89 29.71
C GLU A 292 10.33 13.50 28.29
N ASN A 293 10.93 14.12 27.26
CA ASN A 293 10.67 13.76 25.87
C ASN A 293 11.05 12.29 25.56
N ASN A 294 12.16 11.80 26.12
CA ASN A 294 12.56 10.40 25.98
C ASN A 294 11.59 9.44 26.68
N GLU A 295 11.11 9.79 27.88
CA GLU A 295 10.11 9.01 28.61
C GLU A 295 8.77 8.96 27.86
N GLU A 296 8.39 10.03 27.15
CA GLU A 296 7.20 10.05 26.31
C GLU A 296 7.33 9.13 25.09
N PHE A 297 8.49 9.12 24.43
CA PHE A 297 8.77 8.18 23.35
C PHE A 297 8.74 6.72 23.84
N ASP A 298 9.36 6.42 24.99
CA ASP A 298 9.32 5.09 25.58
C ASP A 298 7.89 4.66 25.89
N LYS A 299 7.08 5.57 26.45
CA LYS A 299 5.66 5.31 26.70
C LYS A 299 4.88 5.04 25.40
N TRP A 300 5.18 5.78 24.33
CA TRP A 300 4.59 5.53 23.01
C TRP A 300 4.95 4.12 22.50
N MET A 301 6.23 3.73 22.52
CA MET A 301 6.67 2.38 22.12
C MET A 301 5.96 1.29 22.91
N LEU A 302 5.95 1.40 24.24
CA LEU A 302 5.30 0.42 25.12
C LEU A 302 3.79 0.31 24.86
N THR A 303 3.15 1.44 24.54
CA THR A 303 1.73 1.46 24.16
C THR A 303 1.49 0.70 22.87
N LYS A 304 2.29 0.95 21.82
CA LYS A 304 2.18 0.27 20.53
C LYS A 304 2.42 -1.23 20.63
N ILE A 305 3.44 -1.65 21.38
CA ILE A 305 3.72 -3.06 21.65
C ILE A 305 2.54 -3.71 22.38
N GLY A 306 1.99 -3.02 23.38
CA GLY A 306 0.81 -3.49 24.12
C GLY A 306 -0.41 -3.67 23.20
N GLU A 307 -0.65 -2.76 22.27
CA GLU A 307 -1.72 -2.88 21.27
C GLU A 307 -1.52 -4.08 20.34
N MET A 308 -0.31 -4.24 19.79
CA MET A 308 0.04 -5.37 18.92
C MET A 308 -0.10 -6.72 19.65
N ALA A 309 0.36 -6.80 20.89
CA ALA A 309 0.26 -8.00 21.72
C ALA A 309 -1.20 -8.36 22.03
N LYS A 310 -2.03 -7.39 22.42
CA LYS A 310 -3.48 -7.60 22.67
C LYS A 310 -4.22 -8.10 21.43
N LYS A 311 -3.83 -7.63 20.24
CA LYS A 311 -4.37 -8.08 18.95
C LYS A 311 -3.80 -9.42 18.48
N LYS A 312 -2.93 -10.05 19.28
CA LYS A 312 -2.24 -11.32 18.96
C LYS A 312 -1.52 -11.23 17.61
N MET A 313 -0.86 -10.11 17.34
CA MET A 313 -0.13 -9.91 16.09
C MET A 313 1.32 -10.37 16.19
N ILE A 314 1.91 -10.32 17.39
CA ILE A 314 3.31 -10.67 17.62
C ILE A 314 3.45 -12.19 17.75
N GLY A 315 4.10 -12.80 16.76
CA GLY A 315 4.42 -14.24 16.73
C GLY A 315 5.87 -14.54 17.09
N HIS A 316 6.77 -13.58 16.83
CA HIS A 316 8.20 -13.68 17.10
C HIS A 316 8.75 -12.34 17.62
N VAL A 317 9.89 -12.38 18.32
CA VAL A 317 10.53 -11.20 18.89
C VAL A 317 12.04 -11.31 18.72
N HIS A 318 12.63 -10.30 18.10
CA HIS A 318 14.07 -10.05 18.13
C HIS A 318 14.36 -9.06 19.26
N ILE A 319 15.46 -9.31 19.97
CA ILE A 319 15.94 -8.50 21.10
C ILE A 319 17.34 -8.01 20.77
N ASP A 320 17.45 -6.71 20.65
CA ASP A 320 18.60 -5.97 20.22
C ASP A 320 18.50 -4.56 20.82
N ASP A 321 19.60 -3.83 20.87
CA ASP A 321 19.65 -2.50 21.45
C ASP A 321 20.38 -1.53 20.52
N ASN A 322 20.07 -0.25 20.63
CA ASN A 322 20.75 0.82 19.90
C ASN A 322 20.50 2.17 20.59
N TYR A 323 21.00 3.25 20.00
CA TYR A 323 20.79 4.61 20.53
C TYR A 323 19.59 5.35 19.90
N GLY A 324 18.86 4.70 18.99
CA GLY A 324 17.66 5.23 18.34
C GLY A 324 17.90 5.98 17.02
N TYR A 325 19.10 5.84 16.43
CA TYR A 325 19.48 6.53 15.19
C TYR A 325 19.78 5.56 14.04
N HIS A 326 20.53 4.51 14.34
CA HIS A 326 20.96 3.47 13.42
C HIS A 326 20.60 2.11 13.96
N ASP A 327 20.60 1.14 13.05
CA ASP A 327 20.46 -0.26 13.37
C ASP A 327 21.81 -0.82 13.86
N ASP A 328 22.14 -0.46 15.12
CA ASP A 328 23.45 -0.76 15.70
C ASP A 328 23.57 -2.22 16.15
N HIS A 329 22.45 -2.92 16.38
CA HIS A 329 22.42 -4.27 16.94
C HIS A 329 23.40 -4.46 18.13
N LEU A 330 23.33 -3.57 19.11
CA LEU A 330 24.09 -3.70 20.36
C LEU A 330 23.51 -4.81 21.23
N ALA A 331 24.29 -5.30 22.19
CA ALA A 331 23.74 -6.24 23.15
C ALA A 331 22.70 -5.54 24.06
N PRO A 332 21.61 -6.25 24.43
CA PRO A 332 20.59 -5.71 25.32
C PRO A 332 21.16 -5.11 26.60
N GLY A 333 20.91 -3.82 26.81
CA GLY A 333 21.34 -3.05 27.97
C GLY A 333 22.54 -2.12 27.73
N GLU A 334 23.09 -2.10 26.52
CA GLU A 334 24.19 -1.20 26.13
C GLU A 334 23.71 0.06 25.40
N GLY A 335 22.48 0.05 24.90
CA GLY A 335 21.82 1.19 24.27
C GLY A 335 20.83 1.89 25.19
N ASN A 336 19.81 2.50 24.58
CA ASN A 336 18.73 3.20 25.30
C ASN A 336 17.34 2.62 25.04
N THR A 337 17.25 1.43 24.42
CA THR A 337 15.98 0.75 24.17
C THR A 337 15.39 0.25 25.50
N PRO A 338 14.11 0.50 25.82
CA PRO A 338 13.50 0.09 27.09
C PRO A 338 13.11 -1.40 27.11
N ILE A 339 14.03 -2.28 26.72
CA ILE A 339 13.83 -3.73 26.47
C ILE A 339 13.14 -4.43 27.65
N VAL A 340 13.59 -4.19 28.88
CA VAL A 340 12.99 -4.82 30.09
C VAL A 340 11.50 -4.48 30.22
N ASN A 341 11.12 -3.24 29.91
CA ASN A 341 9.73 -2.82 29.96
C ASN A 341 8.94 -3.38 28.77
N MET A 342 9.53 -3.43 27.57
CA MET A 342 8.90 -4.01 26.38
C MET A 342 8.57 -5.49 26.60
N ILE A 343 9.55 -6.27 27.09
CA ILE A 343 9.35 -7.69 27.43
C ILE A 343 8.32 -7.86 28.54
N ARG A 344 8.32 -6.98 29.55
CA ARG A 344 7.28 -7.01 30.60
C ARG A 344 5.88 -6.81 30.01
N VAL A 345 5.69 -5.85 29.11
CA VAL A 345 4.42 -5.62 28.42
C VAL A 345 4.00 -6.84 27.60
N LEU A 346 4.93 -7.45 26.85
CA LEU A 346 4.65 -8.67 26.08
C LEU A 346 4.18 -9.81 26.99
N LYS A 347 4.92 -10.08 28.08
CA LYS A 347 4.59 -11.14 29.05
C LYS A 347 3.24 -10.89 29.74
N GLN A 348 2.96 -9.64 30.13
CA GLN A 348 1.67 -9.25 30.71
C GLN A 348 0.49 -9.45 29.75
N ASN A 349 0.73 -9.38 28.44
CA ASN A 349 -0.28 -9.66 27.41
C ASN A 349 -0.23 -11.12 26.91
N GLY A 350 0.45 -12.01 27.63
CA GLY A 350 0.42 -13.46 27.40
C GLY A 350 1.41 -13.98 26.35
N TYR A 351 2.42 -13.21 25.96
CA TYR A 351 3.45 -13.70 25.05
C TYR A 351 4.38 -14.71 25.74
N ASP A 352 4.34 -15.95 25.27
CA ASP A 352 5.08 -17.09 25.83
C ASP A 352 5.99 -17.79 24.80
N GLN A 353 6.13 -17.21 23.60
CA GLN A 353 6.99 -17.76 22.54
C GLN A 353 8.46 -17.39 22.75
N GLU A 354 9.31 -17.95 21.90
CA GLU A 354 10.74 -17.69 21.90
C GLU A 354 11.07 -16.24 21.54
N MET A 355 12.25 -15.81 21.97
CA MET A 355 12.82 -14.50 21.68
C MET A 355 14.27 -14.74 21.27
N ILE A 356 14.72 -14.11 20.19
CA ILE A 356 16.08 -14.23 19.68
C ILE A 356 16.84 -12.97 20.08
N VAL A 357 18.08 -13.13 20.54
CA VAL A 357 18.98 -11.99 20.78
C VAL A 357 19.81 -11.80 19.53
N GLU A 358 19.85 -10.59 18.97
CA GLU A 358 20.50 -10.28 17.68
C GLU A 358 21.57 -9.17 17.80
N PRO A 359 22.73 -9.45 18.41
CA PRO A 359 23.73 -8.46 18.74
C PRO A 359 24.83 -8.41 17.66
N GLY A 360 24.46 -7.99 16.46
CA GLY A 360 25.31 -7.92 15.26
C GLY A 360 26.61 -7.12 15.43
N ALA A 361 26.58 -5.91 16.00
CA ALA A 361 27.81 -5.13 16.20
C ALA A 361 28.72 -5.76 17.27
N ASP A 362 28.12 -6.37 18.28
CA ASP A 362 28.84 -7.01 19.38
C ASP A 362 29.59 -8.26 18.91
N TYR A 363 29.10 -8.93 17.85
CA TYR A 363 29.77 -10.08 17.22
C TYR A 363 31.17 -9.76 16.69
N THR A 364 31.46 -8.49 16.37
CA THR A 364 32.82 -8.08 15.94
C THR A 364 33.87 -8.16 17.07
N THR A 365 33.41 -8.14 18.33
CA THR A 365 34.26 -8.27 19.52
C THR A 365 34.01 -9.56 20.30
N ASP A 366 32.86 -10.20 20.07
CA ASP A 366 32.48 -11.51 20.60
C ASP A 366 32.05 -12.47 19.48
N ASN A 367 33.04 -13.09 18.82
CA ASN A 367 32.83 -14.08 17.77
C ASN A 367 31.98 -15.30 18.19
N SER A 368 31.71 -15.48 19.49
CA SER A 368 30.88 -16.59 19.99
C SER A 368 29.40 -16.22 20.13
N GLY A 369 29.05 -14.93 20.13
CA GLY A 369 27.73 -14.40 20.50
C GLY A 369 27.29 -14.69 21.94
N PHE A 370 28.09 -15.45 22.71
CA PHE A 370 27.75 -15.91 24.03
C PHE A 370 27.78 -14.78 25.06
N HIS A 371 28.72 -13.83 24.94
CA HIS A 371 28.78 -12.66 25.81
C HIS A 371 27.55 -11.79 25.64
N SER A 372 27.02 -11.64 24.43
CA SER A 372 25.80 -10.84 24.22
C SER A 372 24.56 -11.49 24.85
N VAL A 373 24.46 -12.82 24.80
CA VAL A 373 23.43 -13.57 25.56
C VAL A 373 23.63 -13.41 27.07
N MET A 374 24.87 -13.46 27.57
CA MET A 374 25.18 -13.22 28.98
C MET A 374 24.85 -11.79 29.44
N LYS A 375 25.11 -10.78 28.60
CA LYS A 375 24.72 -9.38 28.84
C LYS A 375 23.20 -9.28 28.95
N THR A 376 22.47 -9.95 28.06
CA THR A 376 21.00 -10.04 28.13
C THR A 376 20.53 -10.69 29.43
N TRP A 377 21.10 -11.82 29.84
CA TRP A 377 20.77 -12.45 31.12
C TRP A 377 21.03 -11.53 32.31
N ARG A 378 22.14 -10.80 32.29
CA ARG A 378 22.46 -9.80 33.32
C ARG A 378 21.43 -8.66 33.35
N LEU A 379 20.99 -8.16 32.19
CA LEU A 379 19.94 -7.14 32.09
C LEU A 379 18.63 -7.59 32.77
N PHE A 380 18.27 -8.87 32.61
CA PHE A 380 17.10 -9.46 33.28
C PHE A 380 17.35 -9.91 34.73
N GLY A 381 18.51 -9.59 35.31
CA GLY A 381 18.82 -9.91 36.70
C GLY A 381 19.21 -11.36 36.96
N SER A 382 19.52 -12.14 35.92
CA SER A 382 20.03 -13.50 36.07
C SER A 382 21.55 -13.46 36.32
N PRO A 383 22.03 -13.94 37.48
CA PRO A 383 23.46 -14.05 37.72
C PRO A 383 24.03 -15.18 36.87
N VAL A 384 24.77 -14.83 35.81
CA VAL A 384 25.51 -15.76 34.96
C VAL A 384 26.41 -16.71 35.78
N TYR A 385 26.85 -16.25 36.96
CA TYR A 385 27.67 -17.00 37.90
C TYR A 385 26.90 -17.89 38.91
N GLY A 386 25.57 -18.06 38.76
CA GLY A 386 24.74 -18.63 39.83
C GLY A 386 23.88 -19.86 39.50
N ALA A 387 23.57 -20.14 38.23
CA ALA A 387 22.51 -21.10 37.90
C ALA A 387 22.94 -22.37 37.14
N GLY A 388 24.24 -22.52 36.81
CA GLY A 388 24.71 -23.63 35.95
C GLY A 388 26.02 -24.31 36.35
N SER A 389 26.79 -23.79 37.31
CA SER A 389 27.94 -24.53 37.85
C SER A 389 27.49 -25.44 38.99
N GLY A 390 26.82 -26.54 38.62
CA GLY A 390 26.75 -27.68 39.51
C GLY A 390 28.15 -28.08 39.97
N VAL A 391 28.31 -28.29 41.28
CA VAL A 391 29.50 -28.79 41.99
C VAL A 391 30.54 -27.75 42.44
N SER A 392 30.20 -27.02 43.50
CA SER A 392 30.99 -27.13 44.74
C SER A 392 30.12 -26.68 45.91
N SER A 393 29.55 -27.67 46.59
CA SER A 393 28.98 -27.48 47.92
C SER A 393 30.06 -26.91 48.86
N ARG A 394 29.76 -25.80 49.53
CA ARG A 394 30.40 -25.39 50.79
C ARG A 394 31.92 -25.26 50.78
N ARG A 395 32.49 -24.48 49.86
CA ARG A 395 33.76 -23.79 50.16
C ARG A 395 33.59 -22.31 49.87
N ARG A 396 33.62 -21.49 50.94
CA ARG A 396 33.84 -20.05 50.83
C ARG A 396 35.09 -19.87 49.97
N LYS A 397 34.94 -19.34 48.77
CA LYS A 397 36.07 -18.92 47.93
C LYS A 397 36.89 -17.92 48.73
N SER A 398 38.15 -18.24 49.02
CA SER A 398 39.04 -17.32 49.71
C SER A 398 39.61 -16.30 48.73
N TRP A 399 40.05 -15.14 49.23
CA TRP A 399 40.66 -14.08 48.42
C TRP A 399 41.84 -14.55 47.55
N SER A 400 42.52 -15.63 47.97
CA SER A 400 43.55 -16.32 47.20
C SER A 400 43.08 -16.86 45.84
N ASP A 401 41.81 -17.29 45.74
CA ASP A 401 41.28 -17.87 44.50
C ASP A 401 40.92 -16.79 43.46
N VAL A 402 40.73 -15.55 43.93
CA VAL A 402 40.48 -14.37 43.09
C VAL A 402 41.79 -13.68 42.72
N GLY A 403 42.76 -13.62 43.65
CA GLY A 403 44.06 -12.97 43.42
C GLY A 403 45.00 -13.72 42.47
N TYR A 404 44.85 -15.04 42.33
CA TYR A 404 45.70 -15.89 41.46
C TYR A 404 44.94 -16.54 40.31
N GLY A 405 43.63 -16.31 40.20
CA GLY A 405 42.81 -16.87 39.12
C GLY A 405 43.00 -16.07 37.84
N PHE A 406 43.74 -16.62 36.87
CA PHE A 406 43.92 -16.05 35.55
C PHE A 406 42.66 -16.27 34.68
N PHE A 407 41.55 -15.64 35.06
CA PHE A 407 40.27 -15.75 34.34
C PHE A 407 39.90 -14.40 33.73
N GLY A 408 39.86 -14.34 32.39
CA GLY A 408 39.28 -13.23 31.64
C GLY A 408 40.24 -12.20 31.05
N GLN A 409 41.56 -12.42 31.08
CA GLN A 409 42.51 -11.61 30.32
C GLN A 409 42.87 -12.29 29.01
N ASN A 410 42.60 -11.62 27.88
CA ASN A 410 42.99 -12.04 26.53
C ASN A 410 44.44 -11.62 26.19
N GLU A 411 45.16 -11.04 27.15
CA GLU A 411 46.58 -10.71 27.01
C GLU A 411 47.41 -11.76 27.76
N PRO A 412 48.52 -12.25 27.18
CA PRO A 412 49.47 -13.05 27.93
C PRO A 412 50.00 -12.22 29.10
N PRO A 413 50.27 -12.84 30.27
CA PRO A 413 50.78 -12.12 31.43
C PRO A 413 52.04 -11.35 31.04
N TYR A 414 52.06 -10.04 31.31
CA TYR A 414 53.21 -9.16 31.04
C TYR A 414 54.51 -9.65 31.69
N PHE A 415 54.41 -10.52 32.71
CA PHE A 415 55.54 -11.13 33.39
C PHE A 415 55.15 -12.52 33.90
N VAL A 416 55.96 -13.52 33.57
CA VAL A 416 55.89 -14.88 34.14
C VAL A 416 56.97 -14.98 35.21
N PHE A 417 56.61 -15.29 36.46
CA PHE A 417 57.57 -15.52 37.54
C PHE A 417 57.51 -16.98 38.01
N GLY A 418 58.68 -17.59 38.25
CA GLY A 418 58.80 -18.98 38.68
C GLY A 418 59.43 -19.90 37.61
N ALA A 419 59.31 -21.21 37.78
CA ALA A 419 60.01 -22.23 36.97
C ALA A 419 59.68 -22.24 35.45
N TYR A 420 58.70 -21.44 35.02
CA TYR A 420 58.33 -21.21 33.62
C TYR A 420 58.80 -19.86 33.06
N SER A 421 59.51 -19.05 33.85
CA SER A 421 60.23 -17.88 33.34
C SER A 421 61.33 -18.37 32.38
N PRO A 422 61.57 -17.69 31.23
CA PRO A 422 62.76 -17.95 30.43
C PRO A 422 63.99 -17.89 31.35
N SER A 423 64.94 -18.81 31.16
CA SER A 423 66.20 -18.82 31.91
C SER A 423 66.85 -17.43 31.85
N GLU A 424 67.65 -17.09 32.87
CA GLU A 424 68.43 -15.84 33.03
C GLU A 424 69.40 -15.49 31.88
N GLU A 425 69.24 -16.09 30.70
CA GLU A 425 69.99 -15.78 29.50
C GLU A 425 69.60 -14.44 28.86
N TRP A 426 68.52 -13.81 29.33
CA TRP A 426 68.00 -12.53 28.81
C TRP A 426 67.92 -11.39 29.85
N THR A 427 68.65 -11.48 30.95
CA THR A 427 68.79 -10.38 31.92
C THR A 427 70.04 -9.55 31.62
N LEU A 428 69.90 -8.22 31.59
CA LEU A 428 71.06 -7.31 31.59
C LEU A 428 71.85 -7.52 32.90
N TRP A 429 73.19 -7.52 32.84
CA TRP A 429 74.04 -7.63 34.04
C TRP A 429 73.63 -6.64 35.15
N SER A 430 73.15 -5.44 34.79
CA SER A 430 72.72 -4.45 35.79
C SER A 430 71.51 -4.85 36.63
N GLY A 431 70.72 -5.88 36.25
CA GLY A 431 69.50 -6.27 36.95
C GLY A 431 68.39 -5.21 36.94
N VAL A 432 68.51 -4.17 36.10
CA VAL A 432 67.53 -3.09 35.99
C VAL A 432 66.57 -3.41 34.84
N PRO A 433 65.23 -3.37 35.05
CA PRO A 433 64.26 -3.54 33.97
C PRO A 433 64.40 -2.43 32.94
N LEU A 434 64.29 -2.77 31.65
CA LEU A 434 64.06 -1.76 30.61
C LEU A 434 62.57 -1.37 30.66
N GLU A 435 62.30 -0.07 30.79
CA GLU A 435 60.93 0.51 30.77
C GLU A 435 60.19 0.26 29.46
#